data_AF-A0A818EB59-F1
#
_entry.id   AF-A0A818EB59-F1
#
_cell.length_a   1.000
_cell.length_b   1.000
_cell.length_c   1.000
_cell.angle_alpha   90.00
_cell.angle_beta   90.00
_cell.angle_gamma   90.00
#
_symmetry.space_group_name_H-M   'P 1'
#
loop_
_entity.id
_entity.type
_entity.pdbx_description
1 polymer ?
#
loop_
_entity_poly.entity_id
_entity_poly.type
_entity_poly.pdbx_seq_one_letter_code
_entity_poly.pdbx_strand_id
1 'polypeptide(L)'
;VWLGAVRGVMRFDSNSSDINAWRVFNSARYMPNRESWVNVSSLAVLSRRSDAPPNLGSAVLAITNKGLAVLRFEMWTLAQKADHFQVMVDQPGRHDKNGLVSDCTMSSWGDSRTCIKEPDDNDGQWTSMYLASQIFRYVVTQDSRIKAQAWKHFEAMELLSKVTGSVFTTETFTGN
;
A
#
# COMPACT_ATOMS: atom_id res chain seq x y z
N VAL A 1 -4.82 24.78 -8.10
CA VAL A 1 -6.31 24.84 -8.17
C VAL A 1 -6.90 23.47 -7.88
N TRP A 2 -8.06 23.42 -7.23
CA TRP A 2 -8.82 22.19 -6.98
C TRP A 2 -10.20 22.29 -7.60
N LEU A 3 -10.66 21.19 -8.22
CA LEU A 3 -11.95 21.10 -8.90
C LEU A 3 -12.71 19.88 -8.38
N GLY A 4 -13.98 20.08 -8.04
CA GLY A 4 -14.91 19.01 -7.68
C GLY A 4 -15.71 18.57 -8.90
N ALA A 5 -15.95 17.27 -9.02
CA ALA A 5 -16.69 16.69 -10.14
C ALA A 5 -17.61 15.56 -9.67
N VAL A 6 -18.45 15.10 -10.58
CA VAL A 6 -19.38 13.99 -10.34
C VAL A 6 -18.69 12.66 -10.04
N ARG A 7 -17.40 12.51 -10.38
CA ARG A 7 -16.60 11.29 -10.17
C ARG A 7 -15.47 11.42 -9.12
N GLY A 8 -15.32 12.57 -8.48
CA GLY A 8 -14.25 12.81 -7.51
C GLY A 8 -13.68 14.22 -7.63
N VAL A 9 -12.38 14.37 -7.34
CA VAL A 9 -11.70 15.68 -7.38
C VAL A 9 -10.48 15.65 -8.28
N MET A 10 -10.08 16.83 -8.75
CA MET A 10 -8.88 17.03 -9.54
C MET A 10 -8.06 18.17 -8.96
N ARG A 11 -6.74 18.01 -8.96
CA ARG A 11 -5.78 19.06 -8.60
C ARG A 11 -5.00 19.46 -9.83
N PHE A 12 -4.92 20.76 -10.09
CA PHE A 12 -3.97 21.35 -11.03
C PHE A 12 -2.90 22.14 -10.27
N ASP A 13 -1.65 21.86 -10.57
CA ASP A 13 -0.49 22.61 -10.07
C ASP A 13 0.09 23.48 -11.19
N SER A 14 -0.22 24.78 -11.15
CA SER A 14 0.21 25.74 -12.18
C SER A 14 1.71 26.00 -12.18
N ASN A 15 2.41 25.63 -11.10
CA ASN A 15 3.85 25.81 -10.99
C ASN A 15 4.63 24.58 -11.51
N SER A 16 3.92 23.50 -11.85
CA SER A 16 4.51 22.27 -12.37
C SER A 16 4.51 22.29 -13.90
N SER A 17 5.67 22.07 -14.50
CA SER A 17 5.81 21.81 -15.94
C SER A 17 5.76 20.31 -16.28
N ASP A 18 5.59 19.45 -15.28
CA ASP A 18 5.53 17.99 -15.43
C ASP A 18 4.16 17.55 -15.99
N ILE A 19 4.11 16.41 -16.69
CA ILE A 19 2.85 15.76 -17.11
C ILE A 19 1.89 15.51 -15.94
N ASN A 20 2.42 15.42 -14.72
CA ASN A 20 1.70 15.29 -13.45
C ASN A 20 1.20 16.62 -12.87
N ALA A 21 1.23 17.72 -13.63
CA ALA A 21 0.61 18.99 -13.25
C ALA A 21 -0.88 18.80 -12.93
N TRP A 22 -1.54 17.87 -13.60
CA TRP A 22 -2.87 17.38 -13.23
C TRP A 22 -2.78 16.08 -12.44
N ARG A 23 -3.55 16.00 -11.34
CA ARG A 23 -3.79 14.75 -10.61
C ARG A 23 -5.28 14.54 -10.41
N VAL A 24 -5.72 13.33 -10.71
CA VAL A 24 -7.12 12.91 -10.57
C VAL A 24 -7.25 11.97 -9.38
N PHE A 25 -8.26 12.25 -8.55
CA PHE A 25 -8.60 11.45 -7.39
C PHE A 25 -10.04 10.96 -7.55
N ASN A 26 -10.17 9.89 -8.33
CA ASN A 26 -11.40 9.12 -8.51
C ASN A 26 -11.14 7.67 -8.03
N SER A 27 -12.19 6.91 -7.71
CA SER A 27 -12.17 5.58 -7.06
C SER A 27 -12.30 5.57 -5.53
N ALA A 28 -12.66 4.39 -5.04
CA ALA A 28 -12.80 4.03 -3.63
C ALA A 28 -11.54 4.29 -2.78
N ARG A 29 -10.36 4.45 -3.42
CA ARG A 29 -9.12 4.81 -2.70
C ARG A 29 -9.17 6.24 -2.15
N TYR A 30 -9.85 7.14 -2.86
CA TYR A 30 -9.84 8.57 -2.58
C TYR A 30 -11.21 9.13 -2.23
N MET A 31 -12.28 8.51 -2.72
CA MET A 31 -13.65 8.95 -2.56
C MET A 31 -14.46 7.90 -1.81
N PRO A 32 -15.50 8.31 -1.04
CA PRO A 32 -16.39 7.39 -0.35
C PRO A 32 -17.39 6.76 -1.35
N ASN A 33 -16.90 6.13 -2.41
CA ASN A 33 -17.73 5.46 -3.41
C ASN A 33 -17.23 4.07 -3.75
N ARG A 34 -18.17 3.12 -3.84
CA ARG A 34 -17.94 1.85 -4.54
C ARG A 34 -18.25 1.99 -6.04
N GLU A 35 -19.20 2.86 -6.35
CA GLU A 35 -19.72 3.12 -7.69
C GLU A 35 -19.00 4.30 -8.35
N SER A 36 -19.08 4.40 -9.68
CA SER A 36 -18.33 5.39 -10.46
C SER A 36 -18.65 6.87 -10.16
N TRP A 37 -19.68 7.18 -9.35
CA TRP A 37 -20.17 8.53 -9.09
C TRP A 37 -20.25 8.86 -7.59
N VAL A 38 -19.87 10.08 -7.22
CA VAL A 38 -19.82 10.57 -5.83
C VAL A 38 -20.43 11.97 -5.66
N ASN A 39 -20.58 12.74 -6.75
CA ASN A 39 -21.09 14.11 -6.76
C ASN A 39 -20.49 15.01 -5.66
N VAL A 40 -19.32 15.58 -5.93
CA VAL A 40 -18.68 16.55 -5.03
C VAL A 40 -19.46 17.86 -5.04
N SER A 41 -20.10 18.19 -3.93
CA SER A 41 -20.92 19.40 -3.76
C SER A 41 -20.14 20.57 -3.18
N SER A 42 -19.08 20.30 -2.42
CA SER A 42 -18.24 21.34 -1.81
C SER A 42 -16.81 20.86 -1.59
N LEU A 43 -15.87 21.81 -1.63
CA LEU A 43 -14.45 21.59 -1.39
C LEU A 43 -13.90 22.63 -0.43
N ALA A 44 -13.10 22.18 0.52
CA ALA A 44 -12.27 23.03 1.37
C ALA A 44 -10.81 22.59 1.26
N VAL A 45 -9.92 23.55 1.00
CA VAL A 45 -8.47 23.33 0.99
C VAL A 45 -7.92 23.88 2.30
N LEU A 46 -7.30 23.01 3.09
CA LEU A 46 -6.64 23.36 4.33
C LEU A 46 -5.14 23.48 4.06
N SER A 47 -4.62 24.71 4.16
CA SER A 47 -3.18 24.95 4.13
C SER A 47 -2.50 24.28 5.32
N ARG A 48 -1.23 23.90 5.13
CA ARG A 48 -0.39 23.41 6.22
C ARG A 48 -0.32 24.47 7.33
N ARG A 49 -0.56 24.06 8.58
CA ARG A 49 -0.37 24.95 9.74
C ARG A 49 1.12 25.15 10.00
N SER A 50 1.50 26.32 10.52
CA SER A 50 2.90 26.63 10.85
C SER A 50 3.49 25.70 11.92
N ASP A 51 2.65 25.20 12.83
CA ASP A 51 2.98 24.26 13.91
C ASP A 51 2.87 22.78 13.51
N ALA A 52 2.48 22.48 12.25
CA ALA A 52 2.32 21.10 11.80
C ALA A 52 3.67 20.39 11.64
N PRO A 53 3.73 19.06 11.88
CA PRO A 53 4.91 18.25 11.58
C PRO A 53 5.46 18.51 10.17
N PRO A 54 6.79 18.45 9.96
CA PRO A 54 7.42 18.82 8.69
C PRO A 54 6.96 17.94 7.52
N ASN A 55 6.54 16.71 7.80
CA ASN A 55 6.02 15.77 6.81
C ASN A 55 4.55 16.02 6.44
N LEU A 56 3.78 16.77 7.23
CA LEU A 56 2.37 17.03 6.94
C LEU A 56 2.23 18.26 6.04
N GLY A 57 1.71 18.05 4.83
CA GLY A 57 1.36 19.10 3.88
C GLY A 57 -0.08 19.61 4.03
N SER A 58 -0.59 20.23 2.97
CA SER A 58 -2.00 20.64 2.89
C SER A 58 -2.94 19.44 2.88
N ALA A 59 -4.19 19.67 3.25
CA ALA A 59 -5.27 18.69 3.11
C ALA A 59 -6.41 19.25 2.26
N VAL A 60 -7.20 18.37 1.66
CA VAL A 60 -8.43 18.72 0.97
C VAL A 60 -9.57 17.90 1.52
N LEU A 61 -10.66 18.59 1.84
CA LEU A 61 -11.92 18.00 2.25
C LEU A 61 -12.90 18.14 1.09
N ALA A 62 -13.50 17.03 0.69
CA ALA A 62 -14.55 16.99 -0.30
C ALA A 62 -15.83 16.47 0.33
N ILE A 63 -16.87 17.31 0.33
CA ILE A 63 -18.21 16.91 0.72
C ILE A 63 -18.89 16.34 -0.52
N THR A 64 -19.44 15.15 -0.38
CA THR A 64 -20.03 14.39 -1.47
C THR A 64 -21.41 13.88 -1.06
N ASN A 65 -22.23 13.44 -2.01
CA ASN A 65 -23.53 12.85 -1.67
C ASN A 65 -23.41 11.45 -1.04
N LYS A 66 -22.20 10.90 -0.94
CA LYS A 66 -21.90 9.61 -0.29
C LYS A 66 -21.12 9.74 1.02
N GLY A 67 -20.76 10.96 1.43
CA GLY A 67 -20.02 11.22 2.67
C GLY A 67 -18.84 12.17 2.47
N LEU A 68 -17.88 12.12 3.40
CA LEU A 68 -16.71 13.00 3.43
C LEU A 68 -15.47 12.26 2.92
N ALA A 69 -14.75 12.86 1.96
CA ALA A 69 -13.38 12.47 1.62
C ALA A 69 -12.38 13.45 2.22
N VAL A 70 -11.32 12.92 2.83
CA VAL A 70 -10.19 13.71 3.35
C VAL A 70 -8.91 13.24 2.69
N LEU A 71 -8.33 14.08 1.85
CA LEU A 71 -7.06 13.82 1.17
C LEU A 71 -5.96 14.60 1.89
N ARG A 72 -5.03 13.89 2.54
CA ARG A 72 -3.83 14.48 3.16
C ARG A 72 -2.62 14.25 2.29
N PHE A 73 -1.83 15.30 2.10
CA PHE A 73 -0.54 15.19 1.43
C PHE A 73 0.54 15.08 2.49
N GLU A 74 1.16 13.92 2.55
CA GLU A 74 2.23 13.64 3.51
C GLU A 74 3.51 13.28 2.76
N MET A 75 4.63 13.88 3.18
CA MET A 75 5.96 13.59 2.66
C MET A 75 6.61 12.51 3.52
N TRP A 76 6.94 11.38 2.90
CA TRP A 76 7.48 10.23 3.61
C TRP A 76 8.87 9.90 3.10
N THR A 77 9.78 9.55 4.01
CA THR A 77 11.01 8.88 3.62
C THR A 77 10.71 7.46 3.13
N LEU A 78 11.61 6.86 2.35
CA LEU A 78 11.45 5.47 1.93
C LEU A 78 11.36 4.52 3.14
N ALA A 79 12.10 4.81 4.21
CA ALA A 79 12.04 4.04 5.46
C ALA A 79 10.67 4.13 6.13
N GLN A 80 10.11 5.34 6.29
CA GLN A 80 8.76 5.53 6.85
C GLN A 80 7.69 4.81 6.01
N LYS A 81 7.84 4.86 4.67
CA LYS A 81 6.95 4.15 3.75
C LYS A 81 7.07 2.64 3.90
N ALA A 82 8.29 2.11 3.96
CA ALA A 82 8.52 0.70 4.18
C ALA A 82 7.90 0.24 5.50
N ASP A 83 8.13 0.95 6.60
CA ASP A 83 7.61 0.59 7.92
C ASP A 83 6.07 0.58 7.97
N HIS A 84 5.41 1.53 7.30
CA HIS A 84 3.94 1.53 7.21
C HIS A 84 3.37 0.30 6.52
N PHE A 85 3.96 -0.11 5.38
CA PHE A 85 3.51 -1.31 4.67
C PHE A 85 3.90 -2.58 5.43
N GLN A 86 5.06 -2.57 6.10
CA GLN A 86 5.53 -3.66 6.94
C GLN A 86 4.52 -4.02 8.04
N VAL A 87 3.96 -3.01 8.71
CA VAL A 87 2.92 -3.21 9.74
C VAL A 87 1.70 -3.98 9.18
N MET A 88 1.31 -3.73 7.92
CA MET A 88 0.18 -4.44 7.31
C MET A 88 0.47 -5.90 6.95
N VAL A 89 1.74 -6.25 6.70
CA VAL A 89 2.17 -7.63 6.48
C VAL A 89 2.33 -8.36 7.83
N ASP A 90 2.90 -7.69 8.82
CA ASP A 90 3.15 -8.26 10.15
C ASP A 90 1.88 -8.46 10.98
N GLN A 91 0.80 -7.74 10.65
CA GLN A 91 -0.45 -7.85 11.38
C GLN A 91 -1.01 -9.30 11.31
N PRO A 92 -1.15 -9.98 12.46
CA PRO A 92 -1.64 -11.35 12.50
C PRO A 92 -3.01 -11.48 11.84
N GLY A 93 -3.17 -12.53 11.03
CA GLY A 93 -4.42 -12.80 10.33
C GLY A 93 -4.63 -12.04 9.02
N ARG A 94 -3.72 -11.13 8.63
CA ARG A 94 -3.83 -10.39 7.36
C ARG A 94 -3.20 -11.12 6.16
N HIS A 95 -2.24 -10.49 5.48
CA HIS A 95 -1.70 -10.95 4.20
C HIS A 95 -0.76 -12.15 4.34
N ASP A 96 -0.43 -12.58 5.56
CA ASP A 96 0.31 -13.83 5.77
C ASP A 96 -0.63 -15.03 5.79
N LYS A 97 -0.36 -15.98 4.89
CA LYS A 97 -1.05 -17.26 4.74
C LYS A 97 -0.01 -18.38 4.73
N ASN A 98 0.24 -18.97 5.90
CA ASN A 98 1.23 -20.04 6.06
C ASN A 98 2.63 -19.63 5.55
N GLY A 99 3.02 -18.36 5.74
CA GLY A 99 4.29 -17.83 5.25
C GLY A 99 4.28 -17.39 3.78
N LEU A 100 3.17 -17.51 3.05
CA LEU A 100 2.98 -16.83 1.77
C LEU A 100 2.32 -15.46 1.99
N VAL A 101 2.75 -14.46 1.23
CA VAL A 101 2.09 -13.17 1.11
C VAL A 101 0.96 -13.31 0.10
N SER A 102 -0.27 -13.20 0.59
CA SER A 102 -1.51 -13.33 -0.16
C SER A 102 -2.28 -12.02 -0.20
N ASP A 103 -2.99 -11.78 -1.30
CA ASP A 103 -4.06 -10.78 -1.34
C ASP A 103 -5.20 -11.19 -0.42
N CYS A 104 -5.99 -10.21 -0.02
CA CYS A 104 -7.20 -10.46 0.73
C CYS A 104 -8.28 -9.42 0.45
N THR A 105 -9.52 -9.89 0.51
CA THR A 105 -10.70 -9.06 0.35
C THR A 105 -11.22 -8.60 1.70
N MET A 106 -11.89 -7.45 1.71
CA MET A 106 -12.62 -6.99 2.89
C MET A 106 -13.98 -7.70 2.95
N SER A 107 -14.44 -8.07 4.15
CA SER A 107 -15.76 -8.69 4.34
C SER A 107 -16.91 -7.75 3.95
N SER A 108 -16.66 -6.45 4.02
CA SER A 108 -17.56 -5.40 3.58
C SER A 108 -16.77 -4.24 3.01
N TRP A 109 -17.39 -3.47 2.12
CA TRP A 109 -16.73 -2.35 1.45
C TRP A 109 -16.24 -1.32 2.48
N GLY A 110 -14.95 -1.01 2.44
CA GLY A 110 -14.31 -0.01 3.30
C GLY A 110 -13.88 -0.51 4.69
N ASP A 111 -14.22 -1.74 5.09
CA ASP A 111 -13.75 -2.28 6.37
C ASP A 111 -12.35 -2.90 6.26
N SER A 112 -11.34 -2.01 6.29
CA SER A 112 -9.94 -2.39 6.17
C SER A 112 -9.42 -3.20 7.36
N ARG A 113 -10.20 -3.41 8.42
CA ARG A 113 -9.82 -4.26 9.56
C ARG A 113 -9.92 -5.75 9.23
N THR A 114 -10.68 -6.08 8.18
CA THR A 114 -10.89 -7.45 7.72
C THR A 114 -9.94 -7.80 6.57
N CYS A 115 -9.67 -9.09 6.43
CA CYS A 115 -8.76 -9.64 5.43
C CYS A 115 -9.11 -11.12 5.21
N ILE A 116 -10.05 -11.36 4.29
CA ILE A 116 -10.47 -12.70 3.89
C ILE A 116 -9.54 -13.15 2.78
N LYS A 117 -8.71 -14.13 3.08
CA LYS A 117 -7.73 -14.71 2.15
C LYS A 117 -8.37 -15.88 1.41
N GLU A 118 -8.20 -15.88 0.09
CA GLU A 118 -8.51 -17.03 -0.76
C GLU A 118 -7.21 -17.62 -1.32
N PRO A 119 -7.21 -18.85 -1.87
CA PRO A 119 -6.12 -19.32 -2.73
C PRO A 119 -6.02 -18.45 -3.98
N ASP A 120 -4.82 -17.95 -4.27
CA ASP A 120 -4.51 -17.17 -5.46
C ASP A 120 -3.23 -17.70 -6.11
N ASP A 121 -3.19 -17.72 -7.44
CA ASP A 121 -2.02 -18.19 -8.19
C ASP A 121 -0.82 -17.24 -8.08
N ASN A 122 -1.05 -15.99 -7.69
CA ASN A 122 -0.02 -14.98 -7.50
C ASN A 122 0.56 -14.95 -6.08
N ASP A 123 0.08 -15.79 -5.16
CA ASP A 123 0.63 -15.91 -3.79
C ASP A 123 2.15 -16.15 -3.84
N GLY A 124 2.62 -17.02 -4.75
CA GLY A 124 4.05 -17.27 -4.95
C GLY A 124 4.80 -16.06 -5.53
N GLN A 125 4.18 -15.34 -6.47
CA GLN A 125 4.77 -14.15 -7.07
C GLN A 125 4.95 -13.04 -6.04
N TRP A 126 3.89 -12.67 -5.31
CA TRP A 126 3.96 -11.62 -4.29
C TRP A 126 4.93 -11.97 -3.17
N THR A 127 4.93 -13.24 -2.74
CA THR A 127 5.90 -13.72 -1.74
C THR A 127 7.33 -13.58 -2.21
N SER A 128 7.63 -13.90 -3.48
CA SER A 128 8.99 -13.76 -4.02
C SER A 128 9.49 -12.31 -4.02
N MET A 129 8.61 -11.36 -4.39
CA MET A 129 8.92 -9.93 -4.38
C MET A 129 9.12 -9.41 -2.95
N TYR A 130 8.25 -9.83 -2.03
CA TYR A 130 8.36 -9.45 -0.63
C TYR A 130 9.63 -10.02 0.00
N LEU A 131 9.94 -11.29 -0.23
CA LEU A 131 11.16 -11.95 0.22
C LEU A 131 12.41 -11.19 -0.25
N ALA A 132 12.49 -10.85 -1.54
CA ALA A 132 13.60 -10.06 -2.08
C ALA A 132 13.73 -8.70 -1.36
N SER A 133 12.61 -8.03 -1.07
CA SER A 133 12.63 -6.77 -0.33
C SER A 133 13.21 -6.92 1.08
N GLN A 134 12.89 -8.01 1.80
CA GLN A 134 13.41 -8.26 3.14
C GLN A 134 14.90 -8.62 3.11
N ILE A 135 15.37 -9.35 2.08
CA ILE A 135 16.80 -9.62 1.88
C ILE A 135 17.57 -8.31 1.71
N PHE A 136 17.14 -7.42 0.81
CA PHE A 136 17.80 -6.13 0.62
C PHE A 136 17.74 -5.26 1.89
N ARG A 137 16.61 -5.26 2.59
CA ARG A 137 16.47 -4.55 3.87
C ARG A 137 17.43 -5.10 4.93
N TYR A 138 17.59 -6.42 5.02
CA TYR A 138 18.53 -7.05 5.95
C TYR A 138 19.97 -6.70 5.63
N VAL A 139 20.38 -6.70 4.36
CA VAL A 139 21.75 -6.34 3.97
C VAL A 139 22.14 -4.96 4.50
N VAL A 140 21.23 -3.98 4.45
CA VAL A 140 21.47 -2.62 4.92
C VAL A 140 21.38 -2.49 6.44
N THR A 141 20.42 -3.17 7.07
CA THR A 141 20.09 -2.96 8.50
C THR A 141 20.75 -3.95 9.46
N GLN A 142 21.09 -5.14 8.97
CA GLN A 142 21.56 -6.29 9.74
C GLN A 142 20.64 -6.69 10.92
N ASP A 143 19.34 -6.35 10.86
CA ASP A 143 18.37 -6.69 11.91
C ASP A 143 17.97 -8.17 11.85
N SER A 144 18.23 -8.90 12.93
CA SER A 144 17.93 -10.34 13.03
C SER A 144 16.45 -10.67 12.87
N ARG A 145 15.53 -9.75 13.20
CA ARG A 145 14.09 -9.94 13.00
C ARG A 145 13.72 -9.96 11.52
N ILE A 146 14.36 -9.11 10.72
CA ILE A 146 14.17 -9.06 9.26
C ILE A 146 14.71 -10.34 8.63
N LYS A 147 15.86 -10.83 9.09
CA LYS A 147 16.40 -12.13 8.67
C LYS A 147 15.43 -13.27 8.96
N ALA A 148 14.88 -13.34 10.19
CA ALA A 148 13.92 -14.37 10.55
C ALA A 148 12.65 -14.31 9.69
N GLN A 149 12.17 -13.11 9.37
CA GLN A 149 11.03 -12.93 8.49
C GLN A 149 11.34 -13.37 7.05
N ALA A 150 12.48 -12.97 6.49
CA ALA A 150 12.92 -13.45 5.19
C ALA A 150 12.99 -14.98 5.15
N TRP A 151 13.55 -15.58 6.20
CA TRP A 151 13.65 -17.04 6.30
C TRP A 151 12.28 -17.73 6.29
N LYS A 152 11.32 -17.22 7.06
CA LYS A 152 9.93 -17.71 7.07
C LYS A 152 9.31 -17.75 5.67
N HIS A 153 9.44 -16.66 4.90
CA HIS A 153 8.89 -16.59 3.55
C HIS A 153 9.67 -17.44 2.54
N PHE A 154 10.98 -17.60 2.75
CA PHE A 154 11.79 -18.52 1.97
C PHE A 154 11.34 -19.99 2.15
N GLU A 155 11.14 -20.43 3.39
CA GLU A 155 10.67 -21.80 3.68
C GLU A 155 9.29 -22.07 3.05
N ALA A 156 8.40 -21.07 3.05
CA ALA A 156 7.10 -21.18 2.38
C ALA A 156 7.24 -21.32 0.85
N MET A 157 8.15 -20.55 0.23
CA MET A 157 8.44 -20.66 -1.21
C MET A 157 9.11 -22.00 -1.57
N GLU A 158 10.00 -22.50 -0.72
CA GLU A 158 10.64 -23.81 -0.90
C GLU A 158 9.60 -24.93 -0.82
N LEU A 159 8.68 -24.86 0.15
CA LEU A 159 7.57 -25.81 0.24
C LEU A 159 6.67 -25.74 -0.99
N LEU A 160 6.29 -24.53 -1.43
CA LEU A 160 5.48 -24.33 -2.63
C LEU A 160 6.14 -24.96 -3.86
N SER A 161 7.44 -24.76 -4.04
CA SER A 161 8.25 -25.38 -5.10
C SER A 161 8.22 -26.91 -5.04
N LYS A 162 8.46 -27.48 -3.86
CA LYS A 162 8.44 -28.94 -3.64
C LYS A 162 7.10 -29.58 -3.97
N VAL A 163 5.99 -28.96 -3.57
CA VAL A 163 4.64 -29.54 -3.77
C VAL A 163 4.11 -29.35 -5.19
N THR A 164 4.52 -28.28 -5.89
CA THR A 164 4.09 -28.01 -7.26
C THR A 164 4.97 -28.67 -8.32
N GLY A 165 6.15 -29.18 -7.94
CA GLY A 165 7.15 -29.69 -8.88
C GLY A 165 7.80 -28.60 -9.74
N SER A 166 7.55 -27.33 -9.43
CA SER A 166 8.19 -26.18 -10.08
C SER A 166 9.49 -25.88 -9.36
N VAL A 167 10.61 -25.78 -10.07
CA VAL A 167 11.91 -25.49 -9.43
C VAL A 167 11.98 -24.00 -9.08
N PHE A 168 12.03 -23.68 -7.78
CA PHE A 168 12.47 -22.37 -7.32
C PHE A 168 14.00 -22.43 -7.17
N THR A 169 14.75 -22.14 -8.24
CA THR A 169 16.21 -22.10 -8.16
C THR A 169 16.64 -20.88 -7.36
N THR A 170 16.83 -21.07 -6.06
CA THR A 170 17.82 -20.29 -5.32
C THR A 170 19.10 -21.10 -5.35
N GLU A 171 19.98 -20.80 -6.30
CA GLU A 171 21.38 -21.16 -6.12
C GLU A 171 21.86 -20.43 -4.86
N THR A 172 21.89 -21.20 -3.78
CA THR A 172 22.71 -21.07 -2.57
C THR A 172 23.51 -19.77 -2.46
N PHE A 173 23.04 -18.85 -1.62
CA PHE A 173 23.88 -17.83 -0.95
C PHE A 173 24.74 -18.50 0.14
N THR A 174 25.50 -19.54 -0.20
CA THR A 174 26.63 -20.00 0.62
C THR A 174 27.88 -19.33 0.06
N GLY A 175 28.13 -18.10 0.50
CA GLY A 175 29.42 -17.45 0.32
C GLY A 175 30.47 -18.14 1.20
N ASN A 176 31.56 -18.57 0.57
CA ASN A 176 32.82 -18.95 1.22
C ASN A 176 33.40 -17.81 2.06
#